data_AF-E1SLQ7-F1
#
_entry.id   AF-E1SLQ7-F1
#
_cell.length_a   1.000
_cell.length_b   1.000
_cell.length_c   1.000
_cell.angle_alpha   90.00
_cell.angle_beta   90.00
_cell.angle_gamma   90.00
#
_symmetry.space_group_name_H-M   'P 1'
#
loop_
_entity.id
_entity.type
_entity.pdbx_description
1 polymer ?
#
loop_
_entity_poly.entity_id
_entity_poly.type
_entity_poly.pdbx_seq_one_letter_code
_entity_poly.pdbx_strand_id
1 'polypeptide(L)'
;MLSTIRQQLIAALADGQFHSGAHLAEQLGVSRAAIHNHIEALSTLGLDLYRVKGKGYRLAQPLSLLSADHIGVAERPAPLHLLWQVDSTNAFLLARAKQCRNGEACLAEMQTGGRGRRGRTWVSPIASHLYLSYFWRLEQGLAAAGGLSLAVGVMLCEALESLGVSGLTLKWPNDIYLNGRKLAGILVEVSGQQGEACELVIGCGVNVTMPESMAALIDQPWADLAGEGIAPSRSELARRVLEHLDAGMRDFELEGLTPFVARWLARDQFADTPVKLLLGNQEVIGVARGIDPQGHLLLALPDGTVKRFAGGELSLRPRD
;
A
#
# COMPACT_ATOMS: atom_id res chain seq x y z
N MET A 1 8.11 -17.55 8.02
CA MET A 1 7.83 -18.16 6.71
C MET A 1 6.65 -19.11 6.86
N LEU A 2 5.54 -18.85 6.16
CA LEU A 2 4.40 -19.76 6.06
C LEU A 2 4.85 -21.06 5.38
N SER A 3 4.61 -22.21 6.00
CA SER A 3 4.91 -23.50 5.38
C SER A 3 4.03 -23.72 4.14
N THR A 4 4.50 -24.52 3.19
CA THR A 4 3.74 -24.89 1.98
C THR A 4 2.35 -25.43 2.31
N ILE A 5 2.25 -26.28 3.35
CA ILE A 5 0.97 -26.82 3.82
C ILE A 5 0.02 -25.71 4.27
N ARG A 6 0.51 -24.69 4.99
CA ARG A 6 -0.34 -23.56 5.41
C ARG A 6 -0.80 -22.72 4.22
N GLN A 7 0.08 -22.48 3.24
CA GLN A 7 -0.27 -21.76 2.02
C GLN A 7 -1.38 -22.48 1.25
N GLN A 8 -1.23 -23.80 1.04
CA GLN A 8 -2.23 -24.63 0.38
C GLN A 8 -3.54 -24.70 1.18
N LEU A 9 -3.47 -24.75 2.51
CA LEU A 9 -4.65 -24.73 3.38
C LEU A 9 -5.41 -23.40 3.29
N ILE A 10 -4.70 -22.26 3.26
CA ILE A 10 -5.32 -20.95 3.03
C ILE A 10 -5.98 -20.92 1.65
N ALA A 11 -5.29 -21.39 0.61
CA ALA A 11 -5.84 -21.45 -0.75
C ALA A 11 -7.10 -22.32 -0.83
N ALA A 12 -7.12 -23.46 -0.15
CA ALA A 12 -8.29 -24.34 -0.10
C ALA A 12 -9.50 -23.69 0.60
N LEU A 13 -9.25 -22.87 1.63
CA LEU A 13 -10.31 -22.21 2.41
C LEU A 13 -10.72 -20.84 1.86
N ALA A 14 -10.01 -20.31 0.85
CA ALA A 14 -10.19 -18.96 0.34
C ALA A 14 -11.58 -18.67 -0.23
N ASP A 15 -12.33 -19.72 -0.63
CA ASP A 15 -13.71 -19.61 -1.10
C ASP A 15 -14.73 -19.27 0.01
N GLY A 16 -14.31 -19.30 1.28
CA GLY A 16 -15.17 -19.04 2.44
C GLY A 16 -16.17 -20.16 2.75
N GLN A 17 -16.10 -21.30 2.05
CA GLN A 17 -16.99 -22.43 2.24
C GLN A 17 -16.48 -23.35 3.36
N PHE A 18 -17.35 -24.26 3.83
CA PHE A 18 -16.96 -25.28 4.79
C PHE A 18 -16.22 -26.43 4.10
N HIS A 19 -15.01 -26.70 4.58
CA HIS A 19 -14.20 -27.84 4.16
C HIS A 19 -13.97 -28.79 5.32
N SER A 20 -14.28 -30.07 5.13
CA SER A 20 -14.11 -31.06 6.21
C SER A 20 -12.63 -31.28 6.51
N GLY A 21 -12.28 -31.46 7.78
CA GLY A 21 -10.88 -31.73 8.16
C GLY A 21 -10.32 -33.05 7.60
N ALA A 22 -11.20 -34.00 7.22
CA ALA A 22 -10.78 -35.22 6.53
C ALA A 22 -10.45 -34.96 5.06
N HIS A 23 -11.29 -34.19 4.37
CA HIS A 23 -11.06 -33.77 2.99
C HIS A 23 -9.76 -32.95 2.85
N LEU A 24 -9.56 -31.96 3.73
CA LEU A 24 -8.34 -31.16 3.75
C LEU A 24 -7.09 -32.01 4.04
N ALA A 25 -7.21 -32.99 4.93
CA ALA A 25 -6.11 -33.91 5.28
C ALA A 25 -5.71 -34.78 4.07
N GLU A 26 -6.70 -35.34 3.38
CA GLU A 26 -6.50 -36.13 2.16
C GLU A 26 -5.88 -35.29 1.04
N GLN A 27 -6.45 -34.12 0.75
CA GLN A 27 -5.96 -33.21 -0.29
C GLN A 27 -4.51 -32.77 -0.07
N LEU A 28 -4.13 -32.53 1.19
CA LEU A 28 -2.81 -32.02 1.57
C LEU A 28 -1.81 -33.13 1.93
N GLY A 29 -2.23 -34.40 1.93
CA GLY A 29 -1.39 -35.53 2.28
C GLY A 29 -0.89 -35.53 3.73
N VAL A 30 -1.68 -35.01 4.67
CA VAL A 30 -1.33 -34.92 6.10
C VAL A 30 -2.41 -35.50 7.00
N SER A 31 -2.13 -35.68 8.29
CA SER A 31 -3.15 -36.18 9.23
C SER A 31 -4.20 -35.11 9.56
N ARG A 32 -5.41 -35.54 9.94
CA ARG A 32 -6.46 -34.63 10.42
C ARG A 32 -6.04 -33.85 11.67
N ALA A 33 -5.20 -34.44 12.52
CA ALA A 33 -4.62 -33.75 13.68
C ALA A 33 -3.65 -32.64 13.23
N ALA A 34 -2.85 -32.88 12.19
CA ALA A 34 -1.99 -31.86 11.61
C ALA A 34 -2.80 -30.69 11.01
N ILE A 35 -3.91 -30.97 10.32
CA ILE A 35 -4.83 -29.92 9.84
C ILE A 35 -5.30 -29.04 11.00
N HIS A 36 -5.74 -29.64 12.11
CA HIS A 36 -6.16 -28.87 13.28
C HIS A 36 -5.04 -27.95 13.80
N ASN A 37 -3.83 -28.48 13.97
CA ASN A 37 -2.69 -27.69 14.43
C ASN A 37 -2.32 -26.55 13.46
N HIS A 38 -2.42 -26.79 12.15
CA HIS A 38 -2.20 -25.75 11.14
C HIS A 38 -3.28 -24.67 11.20
N ILE A 39 -4.56 -25.05 11.38
CA ILE A 39 -5.67 -24.11 11.55
C ILE A 39 -5.45 -23.23 12.79
N GLU A 40 -5.12 -23.80 13.94
CA GLU A 40 -4.86 -23.02 15.16
C GLU A 40 -3.70 -22.02 14.95
N ALA A 41 -2.63 -22.46 14.29
CA ALA A 41 -1.51 -21.57 13.95
C ALA A 41 -1.92 -20.46 12.96
N LEU A 42 -2.85 -20.72 12.04
CA LEU A 42 -3.37 -19.69 11.13
C LEU A 42 -4.24 -18.67 11.87
N SER A 43 -5.06 -19.13 12.84
CA SER A 43 -5.83 -18.23 13.70
C SER A 43 -4.91 -17.28 14.48
N THR A 44 -3.77 -17.76 14.99
CA THR A 44 -2.79 -16.87 15.67
C THR A 44 -2.13 -15.84 14.74
N LEU A 45 -2.22 -16.01 13.43
CA LEU A 45 -1.73 -15.07 12.43
C LEU A 45 -2.79 -14.05 11.98
N GLY A 46 -3.95 -14.00 12.65
CA GLY A 46 -5.01 -13.04 12.37
C GLY A 46 -6.00 -13.47 11.29
N LEU A 47 -6.04 -14.77 10.94
CA LEU A 47 -7.12 -15.32 10.10
C LEU A 47 -8.33 -15.68 10.96
N ASP A 48 -9.46 -15.03 10.69
CA ASP A 48 -10.72 -15.34 11.38
C ASP A 48 -11.30 -16.66 10.82
N LEU A 49 -11.04 -17.75 11.54
CA LEU A 49 -11.42 -19.12 11.17
C LEU A 49 -12.53 -19.65 12.08
N TYR A 50 -13.56 -20.24 11.48
CA TYR A 50 -14.64 -20.91 12.19
C TYR A 50 -14.58 -22.42 12.02
N ARG A 51 -14.80 -23.13 13.12
CA ARG A 51 -14.93 -24.58 13.15
C ARG A 51 -16.35 -24.96 13.57
N VAL A 52 -17.02 -25.79 12.77
CA VAL A 52 -18.33 -26.35 13.10
C VAL A 52 -18.24 -27.88 13.12
N LYS A 53 -18.63 -28.49 14.25
CA LYS A 53 -18.66 -29.95 14.40
C LYS A 53 -19.55 -30.57 13.31
N GLY A 54 -19.01 -31.56 12.60
CA GLY A 54 -19.72 -32.24 11.50
C GLY A 54 -19.63 -31.54 10.13
N LYS A 55 -19.24 -30.26 10.05
CA LYS A 55 -19.02 -29.54 8.77
C LYS A 55 -17.55 -29.34 8.43
N GLY A 56 -16.74 -28.98 9.43
CA GLY A 56 -15.32 -28.71 9.25
C GLY A 56 -14.95 -27.26 9.53
N TYR A 57 -14.08 -26.70 8.69
CA TYR A 57 -13.48 -25.37 8.85
C TYR A 57 -13.90 -24.45 7.71
N ARG A 58 -14.03 -23.16 7.99
CA ARG A 58 -14.17 -22.10 6.97
C ARG A 58 -13.54 -20.81 7.46
N LEU A 59 -13.28 -19.90 6.53
CA LEU A 59 -12.97 -18.51 6.87
C LEU A 59 -14.24 -17.72 7.18
N ALA A 60 -14.11 -16.68 8.01
CA ALA A 60 -15.20 -15.76 8.33
C ALA A 60 -15.71 -15.02 7.08
N GLN A 61 -14.77 -14.63 6.21
CA GLN A 61 -15.03 -14.03 4.91
C GLN A 61 -14.16 -14.72 3.85
N PRO A 62 -14.60 -14.80 2.58
CA PRO A 62 -13.76 -15.26 1.48
C PRO A 62 -12.51 -14.39 1.34
N LEU A 63 -11.40 -14.98 0.90
CA LEU A 63 -10.16 -14.25 0.61
C LEU A 63 -9.99 -14.09 -0.89
N SER A 64 -9.76 -12.85 -1.32
CA SER A 64 -9.39 -12.55 -2.70
C SER A 64 -7.89 -12.77 -2.91
N LEU A 65 -7.38 -14.01 -2.97
CA LEU A 65 -5.94 -14.29 -3.20
C LEU A 65 -5.40 -13.67 -4.50
N LEU A 66 -4.12 -13.30 -4.50
CA LEU A 66 -3.42 -12.78 -5.67
C LEU A 66 -3.24 -13.89 -6.70
N SER A 67 -3.78 -13.66 -7.89
CA SER A 67 -3.63 -14.51 -9.06
C SER A 67 -2.73 -13.85 -10.10
N ALA A 68 -1.68 -14.57 -10.53
CA ALA A 68 -0.76 -14.11 -11.58
C ALA A 68 -1.48 -13.87 -12.91
N ASP A 69 -2.41 -14.75 -13.27
CA ASP A 69 -3.16 -14.67 -14.51
C ASP A 69 -4.09 -13.45 -14.50
N HIS A 70 -4.81 -13.22 -13.40
CA HIS A 70 -5.71 -12.05 -13.29
C HIS A 70 -4.96 -10.72 -13.21
N ILE A 71 -3.70 -10.72 -12.75
CA ILE A 71 -2.85 -9.52 -12.78
C ILE A 71 -2.27 -9.30 -14.18
N GLY A 72 -2.21 -10.33 -15.03
CA GLY A 72 -1.58 -10.27 -16.35
C GLY A 72 -0.05 -10.35 -16.29
N VAL A 73 0.51 -11.14 -15.36
CA VAL A 73 1.97 -11.24 -15.16
C VAL A 73 2.73 -11.58 -16.44
N ALA A 74 2.17 -12.48 -17.27
CA ALA A 74 2.80 -12.91 -18.52
C ALA A 74 2.88 -11.79 -19.57
N GLU A 75 2.04 -10.77 -19.46
CA GLU A 75 1.96 -9.65 -20.40
C GLU A 75 2.83 -8.45 -19.97
N ARG A 76 3.38 -8.49 -18.74
CA ARG A 76 4.20 -7.40 -18.22
C ARG A 76 5.60 -7.38 -18.84
N PRO A 77 6.14 -6.19 -19.17
CA PRO A 77 7.49 -6.05 -19.72
C PRO A 77 8.57 -6.30 -18.66
N ALA A 78 8.25 -6.10 -17.38
CA ALA A 78 9.16 -6.26 -16.25
C ALA A 78 8.62 -7.32 -15.26
N PRO A 79 9.51 -8.00 -14.50
CA PRO A 79 9.11 -9.10 -13.64
C PRO A 79 8.10 -8.68 -12.56
N LEU A 80 7.17 -9.58 -12.24
CA LEU A 80 6.31 -9.46 -11.08
C LEU A 80 6.56 -10.64 -10.14
N HIS A 81 6.97 -10.33 -8.90
CA HIS A 81 7.14 -11.32 -7.85
C HIS A 81 5.86 -11.40 -7.02
N LEU A 82 5.24 -12.57 -6.92
CA LEU A 82 4.10 -12.81 -6.03
C LEU A 82 4.55 -13.72 -4.88
N LEU A 83 4.51 -13.20 -3.66
CA LEU A 83 5.01 -13.88 -2.47
C LEU A 83 3.87 -14.18 -1.50
N TRP A 84 3.91 -15.35 -0.85
CA TRP A 84 2.96 -15.64 0.23
C TRP A 84 3.28 -14.86 1.52
N GLN A 85 4.55 -14.72 1.84
CA GLN A 85 4.99 -14.01 3.03
C GLN A 85 6.37 -13.42 2.79
N VAL A 86 6.54 -12.17 3.21
CA VAL A 86 7.80 -11.46 3.19
C VAL A 86 7.91 -10.61 4.46
N ASP A 87 9.09 -10.15 4.82
CA ASP A 87 9.23 -9.14 5.87
C ASP A 87 8.67 -7.80 5.39
N SER A 88 9.12 -7.33 4.23
CA SER A 88 8.63 -6.14 3.54
C SER A 88 8.82 -6.30 2.03
N THR A 89 7.80 -5.96 1.23
CA THR A 89 7.92 -5.94 -0.24
C THR A 89 8.98 -4.93 -0.69
N ASN A 90 9.17 -3.83 0.06
CA ASN A 90 10.24 -2.87 -0.21
C ASN A 90 11.62 -3.48 0.05
N ALA A 91 11.81 -4.12 1.21
CA ALA A 91 13.09 -4.73 1.57
C ALA A 91 13.50 -5.80 0.54
N PHE A 92 12.52 -6.57 0.05
CA PHE A 92 12.72 -7.57 -0.98
C PHE A 92 13.26 -6.97 -2.29
N LEU A 93 12.72 -5.84 -2.77
CA LEU A 93 13.22 -5.16 -3.97
C LEU A 93 14.52 -4.39 -3.72
N LEU A 94 14.70 -3.77 -2.54
CA LEU A 94 15.94 -3.08 -2.18
C LEU A 94 17.14 -4.04 -2.19
N ALA A 95 16.97 -5.26 -1.68
CA ALA A 95 18.03 -6.27 -1.64
C ALA A 95 18.57 -6.67 -3.02
N ARG A 96 17.82 -6.40 -4.09
CA ARG A 96 18.15 -6.75 -5.48
C ARG A 96 18.18 -5.54 -6.41
N ALA A 97 18.11 -4.32 -5.86
CA ALA A 97 17.92 -3.08 -6.62
C ALA A 97 18.88 -2.95 -7.83
N LYS A 98 20.13 -3.37 -7.66
CA LYS A 98 21.16 -3.34 -8.72
C LYS A 98 20.88 -4.26 -9.92
N GLN A 99 20.03 -5.27 -9.77
CA GLN A 99 19.66 -6.22 -10.82
C GLN A 99 18.24 -5.97 -11.35
N CYS A 100 17.46 -5.10 -10.68
CA CYS A 100 16.10 -4.82 -11.09
C CYS A 100 16.04 -4.04 -12.39
N ARG A 101 14.94 -4.26 -13.11
CA ARG A 101 14.57 -3.46 -14.28
C ARG A 101 13.48 -2.47 -13.92
N ASN A 102 13.46 -1.31 -14.56
CA ASN A 102 12.37 -0.34 -14.41
C ASN A 102 11.02 -1.05 -14.69
N GLY A 103 10.07 -0.90 -13.77
CA GLY A 103 8.77 -1.59 -13.83
C GLY A 103 8.70 -2.91 -13.06
N GLU A 104 9.83 -3.40 -12.54
CA GLU A 104 9.85 -4.61 -11.73
C GLU A 104 9.11 -4.37 -10.41
N ALA A 105 8.25 -5.31 -10.03
CA ALA A 105 7.40 -5.14 -8.86
C ALA A 105 7.31 -6.42 -8.02
N CYS A 106 6.96 -6.24 -6.76
CA CYS A 106 6.74 -7.29 -5.79
C CYS A 106 5.39 -7.08 -5.10
N LEU A 107 4.58 -8.13 -5.04
CA LEU A 107 3.41 -8.18 -4.21
C LEU A 107 3.54 -9.32 -3.20
N ALA A 108 2.92 -9.15 -2.05
CA ALA A 108 2.83 -10.19 -1.05
C ALA A 108 1.40 -10.40 -0.57
N GLU A 109 1.09 -11.61 -0.12
CA GLU A 109 -0.14 -11.89 0.61
C GLU A 109 -0.09 -11.36 2.04
N MET A 110 1.10 -11.29 2.64
CA MET A 110 1.31 -10.81 4.00
C MET A 110 2.71 -10.22 4.15
N GLN A 111 2.84 -9.17 4.95
CA GLN A 111 4.13 -8.67 5.44
C GLN A 111 4.25 -8.91 6.95
N THR A 112 5.38 -9.47 7.41
CA THR A 112 5.64 -9.64 8.85
C THR A 112 6.35 -8.45 9.48
N GLY A 113 6.89 -7.54 8.67
CA GLY A 113 7.62 -6.34 9.08
C GLY A 113 7.29 -5.14 8.21
N GLY A 114 6.02 -5.00 7.81
CA GLY A 114 5.53 -3.88 7.02
C GLY A 114 5.84 -2.54 7.70
N ARG A 115 6.32 -1.57 6.93
CA ARG A 115 6.83 -0.29 7.45
C ARG A 115 6.12 0.88 6.80
N GLY A 116 5.89 1.91 7.58
CA GLY A 116 5.60 3.26 7.13
C GLY A 116 6.80 4.19 7.36
N ARG A 117 6.59 5.48 7.11
CA ARG A 117 7.60 6.51 7.38
C ARG A 117 7.96 6.56 8.88
N ARG A 118 9.19 6.98 9.16
CA ARG A 118 9.70 7.22 10.53
C ARG A 118 9.59 5.99 11.45
N GLY A 119 9.71 4.78 10.87
CA GLY A 119 9.71 3.53 11.63
C GLY A 119 8.34 3.08 12.13
N ARG A 120 7.23 3.74 11.74
CA ARG A 120 5.88 3.25 12.05
C ARG A 120 5.64 1.89 11.40
N THR A 121 4.85 1.04 12.06
CA THR A 121 4.45 -0.26 11.50
C THR A 121 3.27 -0.08 10.55
N TRP A 122 3.31 -0.78 9.41
CA TRP A 122 2.14 -0.93 8.53
C TRP A 122 1.51 -2.29 8.78
N VAL A 123 0.33 -2.30 9.42
CA VAL A 123 -0.42 -3.53 9.71
C VAL A 123 -0.76 -4.21 8.39
N SER A 124 -0.29 -5.44 8.21
CA SER A 124 -0.36 -6.15 6.92
C SER A 124 -0.94 -7.56 7.08
N PRO A 125 -2.24 -7.70 7.44
CA PRO A 125 -2.86 -9.00 7.60
C PRO A 125 -2.88 -9.77 6.29
N ILE A 126 -2.89 -11.10 6.39
CA ILE A 126 -2.85 -11.94 5.21
C ILE A 126 -4.07 -11.70 4.32
N ALA A 127 -3.82 -11.65 3.02
CA ALA A 127 -4.83 -11.58 1.97
C ALA A 127 -5.84 -10.42 2.08
N SER A 128 -5.52 -9.38 2.84
CA SER A 128 -6.48 -8.35 3.28
C SER A 128 -6.36 -7.04 2.51
N HIS A 129 -5.15 -6.68 2.10
CA HIS A 129 -4.85 -5.41 1.43
C HIS A 129 -3.96 -5.65 0.21
N LEU A 130 -3.69 -4.58 -0.54
CA LEU A 130 -2.63 -4.59 -1.54
C LEU A 130 -1.32 -4.17 -0.85
N TYR A 131 -0.35 -5.08 -0.81
CA TYR A 131 1.03 -4.77 -0.44
C TYR A 131 1.87 -4.87 -1.71
N LEU A 132 2.24 -3.73 -2.26
CA LEU A 132 2.95 -3.64 -3.53
C LEU A 132 4.20 -2.81 -3.36
N SER A 133 5.30 -3.25 -3.94
CA SER A 133 6.48 -2.43 -4.15
C SER A 133 6.86 -2.42 -5.62
N TYR A 134 7.34 -1.28 -6.08
CA TYR A 134 7.64 -1.04 -7.49
C TYR A 134 9.01 -0.39 -7.63
N PHE A 135 9.83 -0.90 -8.53
CA PHE A 135 11.19 -0.45 -8.75
C PHE A 135 11.30 0.49 -9.94
N TRP A 136 12.10 1.54 -9.78
CA TRP A 136 12.52 2.41 -10.86
C TRP A 136 13.92 2.96 -10.64
N ARG A 137 14.74 3.01 -11.67
CA ARG A 137 16.05 3.66 -11.69
C ARG A 137 15.93 4.97 -12.45
N LEU A 138 16.31 6.08 -11.79
CA LEU A 138 16.39 7.40 -12.42
C LEU A 138 17.84 7.72 -12.76
N GLU A 139 18.12 7.88 -14.05
CA GLU A 139 19.45 8.24 -14.54
C GLU A 139 19.83 9.70 -14.20
N GLN A 140 18.84 10.56 -13.95
CA GLN A 140 19.01 11.96 -13.54
C GLN A 140 19.45 12.12 -12.08
N GLY A 141 19.46 11.03 -11.31
CA GLY A 141 19.94 10.98 -9.92
C GLY A 141 18.97 11.53 -8.87
N LEU A 142 19.45 11.62 -7.63
CA LEU A 142 18.63 11.85 -6.44
C LEU A 142 17.78 13.13 -6.48
N ALA A 143 18.28 14.21 -7.09
CA ALA A 143 17.55 15.47 -7.16
C ALA A 143 16.25 15.35 -7.98
N ALA A 144 16.21 14.44 -8.96
CA ALA A 144 15.03 14.19 -9.79
C ALA A 144 13.94 13.39 -9.06
N ALA A 145 14.25 12.73 -7.93
CA ALA A 145 13.25 12.01 -7.14
C ALA A 145 12.35 12.94 -6.30
N GLY A 146 12.63 14.25 -6.30
CA GLY A 146 11.83 15.26 -5.59
C GLY A 146 10.35 15.21 -6.02
N GLY A 147 9.46 15.14 -5.02
CA GLY A 147 8.01 15.09 -5.29
C GLY A 147 7.46 13.74 -5.77
N LEU A 148 8.29 12.71 -5.96
CA LEU A 148 7.85 11.41 -6.47
C LEU A 148 6.68 10.81 -5.68
N SER A 149 6.71 10.91 -4.34
CA SER A 149 5.61 10.39 -3.50
C SER A 149 4.26 11.07 -3.80
N LEU A 150 4.27 12.32 -4.27
CA LEU A 150 3.07 13.06 -4.65
C LEU A 150 2.55 12.59 -6.00
N ALA A 151 3.46 12.38 -6.97
CA ALA A 151 3.14 11.83 -8.28
C ALA A 151 2.55 10.41 -8.15
N VAL A 152 3.17 9.55 -7.35
CA VAL A 152 2.65 8.20 -7.05
C VAL A 152 1.27 8.27 -6.38
N GLY A 153 1.04 9.26 -5.51
CA GLY A 153 -0.28 9.52 -4.94
C GLY A 153 -1.34 9.78 -6.02
N VAL A 154 -1.03 10.63 -7.00
CA VAL A 154 -1.91 10.88 -8.14
C VAL A 154 -2.14 9.61 -8.94
N MET A 155 -1.09 8.85 -9.28
CA MET A 155 -1.20 7.59 -10.04
C MET A 155 -2.10 6.57 -9.34
N LEU A 156 -1.98 6.43 -8.01
CA LEU A 156 -2.82 5.54 -7.22
C LEU A 156 -4.27 6.03 -7.14
N CYS A 157 -4.51 7.34 -7.00
CA CYS A 157 -5.85 7.89 -7.05
C CYS A 157 -6.52 7.60 -8.40
N GLU A 158 -5.83 7.82 -9.51
CA GLU A 158 -6.34 7.54 -10.86
C GLU A 158 -6.63 6.05 -11.06
N ALA A 159 -5.75 5.17 -10.56
CA ALA A 159 -5.98 3.73 -10.59
C ALA A 159 -7.24 3.33 -9.81
N LEU A 160 -7.45 3.89 -8.62
CA LEU A 160 -8.64 3.63 -7.80
C LEU A 160 -9.91 4.22 -8.41
N GLU A 161 -9.84 5.43 -8.98
CA GLU A 161 -10.96 6.07 -9.70
C GLU A 161 -11.37 5.26 -10.94
N SER A 162 -10.40 4.64 -11.64
CA SER A 162 -10.70 3.75 -12.77
C SER A 162 -11.48 2.49 -12.37
N LEU A 163 -11.49 2.16 -11.07
CA LEU A 163 -12.27 1.08 -10.46
C LEU A 163 -13.58 1.58 -9.83
N GLY A 164 -13.94 2.84 -10.04
CA GLY A 164 -15.17 3.44 -9.52
C GLY A 164 -15.06 4.00 -8.10
N VAL A 165 -13.86 4.10 -7.53
CA VAL A 165 -13.68 4.73 -6.22
C VAL A 165 -13.79 6.25 -6.34
N SER A 166 -14.70 6.85 -5.59
CA SER A 166 -14.91 8.30 -5.52
C SER A 166 -14.56 8.85 -4.14
N GLY A 167 -14.35 10.17 -4.01
CA GLY A 167 -14.10 10.81 -2.71
C GLY A 167 -12.66 10.64 -2.21
N LEU A 168 -11.73 10.34 -3.11
CA LEU A 168 -10.31 10.24 -2.82
C LEU A 168 -9.68 11.62 -2.69
N THR A 169 -8.84 11.77 -1.67
CA THR A 169 -8.04 12.97 -1.44
C THR A 169 -6.60 12.59 -1.13
N LEU A 170 -5.68 13.52 -1.37
CA LEU A 170 -4.26 13.37 -1.15
C LEU A 170 -3.84 14.22 0.05
N LYS A 171 -3.20 13.56 1.01
CA LYS A 171 -2.58 14.20 2.16
C LYS A 171 -1.07 14.27 1.92
N TRP A 172 -0.55 15.49 1.88
CA TRP A 172 0.88 15.70 1.77
C TRP A 172 1.65 15.06 2.95
N PRO A 173 2.78 14.39 2.70
CA PRO A 173 3.40 14.19 1.38
C PRO A 173 3.09 12.84 0.70
N ASN A 174 2.40 11.90 1.37
CA ASN A 174 2.49 10.49 0.97
C ASN A 174 1.29 9.61 1.32
N ASP A 175 0.15 10.18 1.73
CA ASP A 175 -1.01 9.38 2.12
C ASP A 175 -2.22 9.68 1.24
N ILE A 176 -3.03 8.66 0.98
CA ILE A 176 -4.31 8.78 0.26
C ILE A 176 -5.43 8.55 1.26
N TYR A 177 -6.43 9.41 1.21
CA TYR A 177 -7.57 9.42 2.11
C TYR A 177 -8.83 9.12 1.30
N LEU A 178 -9.77 8.43 1.94
CA LEU A 178 -11.12 8.19 1.44
C LEU A 178 -12.09 8.69 2.51
N ASN A 179 -12.94 9.64 2.14
CA ASN A 179 -13.92 10.25 3.07
C ASN A 179 -13.26 10.76 4.38
N GLY A 180 -12.08 11.37 4.27
CA GLY A 180 -11.35 11.96 5.40
C GLY A 180 -10.62 10.95 6.31
N ARG A 181 -10.57 9.67 5.95
CA ARG A 181 -9.82 8.62 6.68
C ARG A 181 -8.74 8.01 5.80
N LYS A 182 -7.65 7.54 6.41
CA LYS A 182 -6.51 7.02 5.64
C LYS A 182 -6.87 5.71 4.94
N LEU A 183 -6.79 5.68 3.61
CA LEU A 183 -7.00 4.51 2.76
C LEU A 183 -5.69 3.84 2.35
N ALA A 184 -4.70 4.65 1.97
CA ALA A 184 -3.42 4.14 1.48
C ALA A 184 -2.23 4.95 2.00
N GLY A 185 -1.07 4.31 2.02
CA GLY A 185 0.20 4.92 2.36
C GLY A 185 1.26 4.60 1.31
N ILE A 186 2.09 5.60 1.01
CA ILE A 186 3.21 5.49 0.09
C ILE A 186 4.52 5.62 0.87
N LEU A 187 5.48 4.76 0.58
CA LEU A 187 6.82 4.80 1.13
C LEU A 187 7.84 4.67 0.00
N VAL A 188 8.46 5.79 -0.37
CA VAL A 188 9.58 5.81 -1.32
C VAL A 188 10.88 5.66 -0.54
N GLU A 189 11.63 4.62 -0.86
CA GLU A 189 13.00 4.42 -0.39
C GLU A 189 13.96 4.59 -1.57
N VAL A 190 15.07 5.29 -1.32
CA VAL A 190 16.05 5.63 -2.35
C VAL A 190 17.40 5.07 -1.97
N SER A 191 18.08 4.41 -2.92
CA SER A 191 19.50 4.10 -2.86
C SER A 191 20.24 4.76 -4.02
N GLY A 192 21.51 5.08 -3.80
CA GLY A 192 22.35 5.73 -4.80
C GLY A 192 23.30 6.75 -4.17
N GLN A 193 24.31 7.16 -4.93
CA GLN A 193 25.25 8.20 -4.53
C GLN A 193 24.90 9.53 -5.22
N GLN A 194 25.30 10.65 -4.61
CA GLN A 194 25.14 11.96 -5.26
C GLN A 194 25.95 12.01 -6.56
N GLY A 195 25.32 12.50 -7.63
CA GLY A 195 25.95 12.60 -8.94
C GLY A 195 25.87 11.32 -9.78
N GLU A 196 25.27 10.25 -9.26
CA GLU A 196 24.97 9.03 -9.98
C GLU A 196 23.46 8.84 -10.15
N ALA A 197 23.08 7.91 -11.03
CA ALA A 197 21.72 7.40 -11.08
C ALA A 197 21.31 6.86 -9.71
N CYS A 198 20.03 7.00 -9.37
CA CYS A 198 19.48 6.47 -8.12
C CYS A 198 18.47 5.37 -8.38
N GLU A 199 18.45 4.38 -7.50
CA GLU A 199 17.41 3.36 -7.49
C GLU A 199 16.31 3.73 -6.49
N LEU A 200 15.08 3.56 -6.92
CA LEU A 200 13.88 3.89 -6.18
C LEU A 200 13.08 2.62 -5.95
N VAL A 201 12.66 2.42 -4.71
CA VAL A 201 11.69 1.38 -4.35
C VAL A 201 10.47 2.06 -3.74
N ILE A 202 9.35 1.98 -4.46
CA ILE A 202 8.10 2.66 -4.18
C ILE A 202 7.15 1.63 -3.56
N GLY A 203 6.98 1.70 -2.25
CA GLY A 203 6.00 0.89 -1.51
C GLY A 203 4.63 1.55 -1.52
N CYS A 204 3.60 0.79 -1.89
CA CYS A 204 2.21 1.17 -1.92
C CYS A 204 1.40 0.17 -1.08
N GLY A 205 0.87 0.64 0.05
CA GLY A 205 -0.08 -0.11 0.87
C GLY A 205 -1.48 0.46 0.67
N VAL A 206 -2.43 -0.32 0.13
CA VAL A 206 -3.83 0.11 -0.08
C VAL A 206 -4.78 -0.81 0.68
N ASN A 207 -5.56 -0.24 1.60
CA ASN A 207 -6.51 -1.00 2.40
C ASN A 207 -7.71 -1.46 1.55
N VAL A 208 -7.90 -2.78 1.42
CA VAL A 208 -9.01 -3.37 0.65
C VAL A 208 -10.11 -3.87 1.58
N THR A 209 -9.80 -4.85 2.43
CA THR A 209 -10.73 -5.37 3.45
C THR A 209 -9.94 -5.66 4.71
N MET A 210 -10.17 -4.92 5.79
CA MET A 210 -9.53 -5.14 7.08
C MET A 210 -10.32 -6.17 7.91
N PRO A 211 -9.68 -7.25 8.39
CA PRO A 211 -10.28 -8.14 9.38
C PRO A 211 -10.56 -7.40 10.69
N GLU A 212 -11.73 -7.65 11.30
CA GLU A 212 -12.12 -7.01 12.56
C GLU A 212 -11.12 -7.27 13.69
N SER A 213 -10.56 -8.49 13.75
CA SER A 213 -9.56 -8.89 14.75
C SER A 213 -8.26 -8.09 14.66
N MET A 214 -7.95 -7.52 13.49
CA MET A 214 -6.73 -6.75 13.23
C MET A 214 -6.95 -5.24 13.25
N ALA A 215 -8.19 -4.78 13.11
CA ALA A 215 -8.56 -3.37 13.13
C ALA A 215 -8.13 -2.64 14.42
N ALA A 216 -8.15 -3.33 15.56
CA ALA A 216 -7.78 -2.77 16.87
C ALA A 216 -6.28 -2.41 16.99
N LEU A 217 -5.43 -2.87 16.06
CA LEU A 217 -4.00 -2.56 16.03
C LEU A 217 -3.71 -1.17 15.43
N ILE A 218 -4.71 -0.48 14.89
CA ILE A 218 -4.55 0.83 14.25
C ILE A 218 -5.13 1.90 15.17
N ASP A 219 -4.27 2.84 15.56
CA ASP A 219 -4.54 3.91 16.53
C ASP A 219 -5.03 5.23 15.90
N GLN A 220 -5.13 5.27 14.57
CA GLN A 220 -5.55 6.44 13.80
C GLN A 220 -6.79 6.13 12.94
N PRO A 221 -7.58 7.14 12.54
CA PRO A 221 -8.69 6.95 11.60
C PRO A 221 -8.22 6.36 10.27
N TRP A 222 -8.82 5.25 9.87
CA TRP A 222 -8.55 4.55 8.62
C TRP A 222 -9.85 4.17 7.90
N ALA A 223 -9.73 3.92 6.60
CA ALA A 223 -10.77 3.36 5.75
C ALA A 223 -10.19 2.19 4.95
N ASP A 224 -11.06 1.33 4.47
CA ASP A 224 -10.80 0.32 3.46
C ASP A 224 -11.88 0.40 2.37
N LEU A 225 -11.62 -0.22 1.22
CA LEU A 225 -12.56 -0.16 0.10
C LEU A 225 -13.87 -0.89 0.43
N ALA A 226 -13.79 -2.05 1.08
CA ALA A 226 -14.95 -2.89 1.37
C ALA A 226 -15.95 -2.22 2.32
N GLY A 227 -15.49 -1.49 3.32
CA GLY A 227 -16.33 -0.72 4.24
C GLY A 227 -17.07 0.45 3.59
N GLU A 228 -16.63 0.87 2.41
CA GLU A 228 -17.28 1.89 1.57
C GLU A 228 -18.12 1.26 0.44
N GLY A 229 -18.32 -0.07 0.48
CA GLY A 229 -19.13 -0.82 -0.48
C GLY A 229 -18.41 -1.14 -1.81
N ILE A 230 -17.09 -0.95 -1.87
CA ILE A 230 -16.27 -1.16 -3.07
C ILE A 230 -15.38 -2.39 -2.84
N ALA A 231 -15.58 -3.45 -3.63
CA ALA A 231 -14.87 -4.71 -3.41
C ALA A 231 -14.18 -5.22 -4.70
N PRO A 232 -13.18 -4.49 -5.23
CA PRO A 232 -12.41 -4.99 -6.35
C PRO A 232 -11.63 -6.24 -5.93
N SER A 233 -11.43 -7.16 -6.86
CA SER A 233 -10.43 -8.21 -6.67
C SER A 233 -9.07 -7.57 -6.43
N ARG A 234 -8.29 -8.09 -5.48
CA ARG A 234 -6.93 -7.57 -5.23
C ARG A 234 -6.01 -7.72 -6.44
N SER A 235 -6.24 -8.73 -7.28
CA SER A 235 -5.54 -8.88 -8.57
C SER A 235 -5.91 -7.78 -9.56
N GLU A 236 -7.19 -7.41 -9.63
CA GLU A 236 -7.63 -6.34 -10.51
C GLU A 236 -7.08 -4.98 -10.03
N LEU A 237 -7.15 -4.71 -8.73
CA LEU A 237 -6.55 -3.53 -8.14
C LEU A 237 -5.04 -3.46 -8.41
N ALA A 238 -4.32 -4.57 -8.19
CA ALA A 238 -2.89 -4.67 -8.49
C ALA A 238 -2.60 -4.35 -9.95
N ARG A 239 -3.36 -4.94 -10.90
CA ARG A 239 -3.20 -4.67 -12.33
C ARG A 239 -3.38 -3.18 -12.63
N ARG A 240 -4.45 -2.55 -12.16
CA ARG A 240 -4.71 -1.12 -12.39
C ARG A 240 -3.64 -0.22 -11.80
N VAL A 241 -3.19 -0.52 -10.58
CA VAL A 241 -2.10 0.23 -9.93
C VAL A 241 -0.83 0.11 -10.75
N LEU A 242 -0.45 -1.09 -11.17
CA LEU A 242 0.74 -1.31 -11.98
C LEU A 242 0.66 -0.60 -13.34
N GLU A 243 -0.49 -0.63 -14.02
CA GLU A 243 -0.71 0.10 -15.29
C GLU A 243 -0.46 1.62 -15.12
N HIS A 244 -1.00 2.23 -14.05
CA HIS A 244 -0.83 3.66 -13.79
C HIS A 244 0.58 4.02 -13.30
N LEU A 245 1.24 3.15 -12.53
CA LEU A 245 2.64 3.31 -12.15
C LEU A 245 3.56 3.22 -13.39
N ASP A 246 3.34 2.22 -14.26
CA ASP A 246 4.13 2.04 -15.49
C ASP A 246 4.03 3.29 -16.39
N ALA A 247 2.82 3.85 -16.58
CA ALA A 247 2.62 5.06 -17.37
C ALA A 247 3.18 6.31 -16.66
N GLY A 248 2.75 6.56 -15.43
CA GLY A 248 3.09 7.78 -14.69
C GLY A 248 4.57 7.88 -14.36
N MET A 249 5.29 6.77 -14.15
CA MET A 249 6.73 6.82 -13.91
C MET A 249 7.52 7.26 -15.14
N ARG A 250 7.04 6.96 -16.35
CA ARG A 250 7.66 7.47 -17.60
C ARG A 250 7.46 8.97 -17.71
N ASP A 251 6.25 9.47 -17.43
CA ASP A 251 5.95 10.90 -17.43
C ASP A 251 6.79 11.62 -16.36
N PHE A 252 6.91 11.04 -15.17
CA PHE A 252 7.71 11.60 -14.08
C PHE A 252 9.21 11.63 -14.41
N GLU A 253 9.75 10.58 -15.03
CA GLU A 253 11.15 10.53 -15.45
C GLU A 253 11.48 11.60 -16.49
N LEU A 254 10.53 11.93 -17.38
CA LEU A 254 10.72 12.91 -18.44
C LEU A 254 10.49 14.35 -17.98
N GLU A 255 9.44 14.59 -17.20
CA GLU A 255 8.93 15.94 -16.91
C GLU A 255 8.94 16.31 -15.41
N GLY A 256 9.37 15.37 -14.56
CA GLY A 256 9.34 15.51 -13.10
C GLY A 256 7.92 15.60 -12.55
N LEU A 257 7.73 16.40 -11.50
CA LEU A 257 6.44 16.56 -10.85
C LEU A 257 5.44 17.43 -11.64
N THR A 258 5.91 18.24 -12.59
CA THR A 258 5.13 19.27 -13.28
C THR A 258 3.75 18.78 -13.79
N PRO A 259 3.64 17.67 -14.56
CA PRO A 259 2.35 17.19 -15.06
C PRO A 259 1.41 16.63 -13.98
N PHE A 260 1.90 16.44 -12.74
CA PHE A 260 1.12 15.93 -11.62
C PHE A 260 0.60 17.04 -10.70
N VAL A 261 1.19 18.23 -10.71
CA VAL A 261 0.86 19.31 -9.75
C VAL A 261 -0.63 19.67 -9.77
N ALA A 262 -1.19 19.97 -10.94
CA ALA A 262 -2.60 20.35 -11.05
C ALA A 262 -3.54 19.20 -10.61
N ARG A 263 -3.19 17.96 -10.97
CA ARG A 263 -3.94 16.76 -10.59
C ARG A 263 -3.87 16.46 -9.09
N TRP A 264 -2.74 16.77 -8.47
CA TRP A 264 -2.55 16.67 -7.03
C TRP A 264 -3.35 17.73 -6.29
N LEU A 265 -3.26 19.00 -6.72
CA LEU A 265 -3.99 20.13 -6.12
C LEU A 265 -5.51 19.93 -6.17
N ALA A 266 -6.03 19.35 -7.25
CA ALA A 266 -7.45 19.00 -7.37
C ALA A 266 -7.93 17.99 -6.31
N ARG A 267 -7.01 17.29 -5.65
CA ARG A 267 -7.27 16.28 -4.61
C ARG A 267 -6.70 16.67 -3.24
N ASP A 268 -6.14 17.87 -3.08
CA ASP A 268 -5.47 18.24 -1.82
C ASP A 268 -6.48 18.26 -0.65
N GLN A 269 -6.30 17.32 0.28
CA GLN A 269 -7.16 17.13 1.45
C GLN A 269 -7.22 18.38 2.35
N PHE A 270 -6.17 19.22 2.33
CA PHE A 270 -6.05 20.36 3.23
C PHE A 270 -6.00 21.70 2.50
N ALA A 271 -6.36 21.73 1.21
CA ALA A 271 -6.40 22.95 0.41
C ALA A 271 -7.10 24.10 1.15
N ASP A 272 -6.39 25.21 1.32
CA ASP A 272 -6.87 26.45 1.94
C ASP A 272 -7.40 26.30 3.37
N THR A 273 -7.00 25.25 4.09
CA THR A 273 -7.40 25.02 5.49
C THR A 273 -6.28 25.35 6.49
N PRO A 274 -6.64 25.76 7.72
CA PRO A 274 -5.68 25.88 8.83
C PRO A 274 -5.12 24.51 9.23
N VAL A 275 -3.81 24.39 9.23
CA VAL A 275 -3.09 23.14 9.48
C VAL A 275 -1.96 23.34 10.46
N LYS A 276 -1.52 22.22 11.04
CA LYS A 276 -0.30 22.11 11.84
C LYS A 276 0.68 21.19 11.14
N LEU A 277 1.89 21.69 10.88
CA LEU A 277 3.01 20.95 10.34
C LEU A 277 4.02 20.64 11.45
N LEU A 278 4.34 19.35 11.61
CA LEU A 278 5.34 18.86 12.56
C LEU A 278 6.68 18.58 11.85
N LEU A 279 7.72 19.31 12.27
CA LEU A 279 9.10 19.26 11.77
C LEU A 279 10.05 18.79 12.89
N GLY A 280 10.15 17.48 13.09
CA GLY A 280 10.85 16.94 14.27
C GLY A 280 10.11 17.39 15.54
N ASN A 281 10.76 18.20 16.37
CA ASN A 281 10.18 18.75 17.60
C ASN A 281 9.58 20.16 17.41
N GLN A 282 9.64 20.72 16.19
CA GLN A 282 9.08 22.03 15.90
C GLN A 282 7.68 21.89 15.31
N GLU A 283 6.79 22.80 15.71
CA GLU A 283 5.46 22.92 15.13
C GLU A 283 5.35 24.24 14.37
N VAL A 284 4.79 24.19 13.16
CA VAL A 284 4.47 25.38 12.36
C VAL A 284 2.98 25.37 12.09
N ILE A 285 2.31 26.47 12.44
CA ILE A 285 0.88 26.67 12.21
C ILE A 285 0.71 27.67 11.07
N GLY A 286 -0.17 27.35 10.13
CA GLY A 286 -0.48 28.21 8.99
C GLY A 286 -1.69 27.70 8.21
N VAL A 287 -1.98 28.34 7.10
CA VAL A 287 -2.99 27.88 6.14
C VAL A 287 -2.28 27.20 4.97
N ALA A 288 -2.67 25.97 4.65
CA ALA A 288 -2.10 25.25 3.51
C ALA A 288 -2.52 25.91 2.20
N ARG A 289 -1.55 26.11 1.30
CA ARG A 289 -1.71 26.71 -0.02
C ARG A 289 -1.24 25.75 -1.12
N GLY A 290 -1.39 24.45 -0.87
CA GLY A 290 -0.96 23.39 -1.79
C GLY A 290 0.55 23.20 -1.83
N ILE A 291 1.06 22.84 -3.01
CA ILE A 291 2.47 22.53 -3.26
C ILE A 291 3.06 23.40 -4.37
N ASP A 292 4.37 23.63 -4.31
CA ASP A 292 5.11 24.22 -5.43
C ASP A 292 5.49 23.16 -6.49
N PRO A 293 6.07 23.56 -7.65
CA PRO A 293 6.46 22.62 -8.70
C PRO A 293 7.53 21.60 -8.29
N GLN A 294 8.22 21.80 -7.15
CA GLN A 294 9.18 20.85 -6.59
C GLN A 294 8.52 19.91 -5.55
N GLY A 295 7.24 20.12 -5.23
CA GLY A 295 6.48 19.32 -4.27
C GLY A 295 6.63 19.78 -2.83
N HIS A 296 7.21 20.96 -2.59
CA HIS A 296 7.27 21.53 -1.25
C HIS A 296 5.89 22.02 -0.83
N LEU A 297 5.50 21.75 0.41
CA LEU A 297 4.28 22.30 1.00
C LEU A 297 4.41 23.81 1.16
N LEU A 298 3.39 24.54 0.72
CA LEU A 298 3.25 25.98 0.90
C LEU A 298 2.34 26.28 2.10
N LEU A 299 2.87 26.97 3.11
CA LEU A 299 2.07 27.45 4.24
C LEU A 299 2.08 28.98 4.29
N ALA A 300 0.89 29.58 4.28
CA ALA A 300 0.70 30.98 4.63
C ALA A 300 0.69 31.12 6.16
N LEU A 301 1.64 31.88 6.70
CA LEU A 301 1.82 32.09 8.13
C LEU A 301 0.98 33.28 8.63
N PRO A 302 0.78 33.40 9.97
CA PRO A 302 0.02 34.52 10.54
C PRO A 302 0.60 35.91 10.25
N ASP A 303 1.89 36.01 9.96
CA ASP A 303 2.57 37.26 9.58
C ASP A 303 2.35 37.66 8.10
N GLY A 304 1.56 36.88 7.36
CA GLY A 304 1.25 37.11 5.95
C GLY A 304 2.28 36.54 4.96
N THR A 305 3.39 35.98 5.45
CA THR A 305 4.40 35.36 4.58
C THR A 305 4.00 33.94 4.16
N VAL A 306 4.49 33.50 2.99
CA VAL A 306 4.35 32.09 2.54
C VAL A 306 5.70 31.41 2.64
N LYS A 307 5.78 30.32 3.39
CA LYS A 307 7.00 29.49 3.53
C LYS A 307 6.83 28.14 2.83
N ARG A 308 7.97 27.59 2.38
CA ARG A 308 8.11 26.30 1.70
C ARG A 308 8.68 25.26 2.65
N PHE A 309 8.15 24.04 2.61
CA PHE A 309 8.62 22.93 3.45
C PHE A 309 8.81 21.65 2.63
N ALA A 310 10.00 21.06 2.73
CA ALA A 310 10.36 19.84 1.99
C ALA A 310 10.06 18.52 2.72
N GLY A 311 9.66 18.59 4.00
CA GLY A 311 9.35 17.41 4.79
C GLY A 311 8.54 17.79 6.03
N GLY A 312 7.99 16.79 6.70
CA GLY A 312 7.16 16.96 7.89
C GLY A 312 5.97 16.01 7.94
N GLU A 313 5.16 16.17 8.99
CA GLU A 313 3.85 15.54 9.13
C GLU A 313 2.78 16.61 9.25
N LEU A 314 1.81 16.56 8.33
CA LEU A 314 0.70 17.51 8.26
C LEU A 314 -0.52 16.94 8.99
N SER A 315 -1.21 17.78 9.76
CA SER A 315 -2.46 17.45 10.44
C SER A 315 -3.38 18.66 10.50
N LEU A 316 -4.69 18.42 10.62
CA LEU A 316 -5.62 19.49 10.96
C LEU A 316 -5.23 20.07 12.32
N ARG A 317 -5.35 21.38 12.46
CA ARG A 317 -5.28 22.01 13.78
C ARG A 317 -6.51 21.53 14.59
N PRO A 318 -6.35 21.04 15.83
CA PRO A 318 -7.48 20.89 16.73
C PRO A 318 -8.21 22.23 16.83
N ARG A 319 -9.54 22.24 16.68
CA ARG A 319 -10.31 23.44 17.03
C ARG A 319 -10.17 23.60 18.55
N ASP A 320 -9.70 24.78 18.97
CA ASP A 320 -9.72 25.20 20.37
C ASP A 320 -11.16 25.23 20.90
#